data_AF-A0A948P2P0-F1
#
_entry.id   AF-A0A948P2P0-F1
#
_cell.length_a   1.000
_cell.length_b   1.000
_cell.length_c   1.000
_cell.angle_alpha   90.00
_cell.angle_beta   90.00
_cell.angle_gamma   90.00
#
_symmetry.space_group_name_H-M   'P 1'
#
loop_
_entity.id
_entity.type
_entity.pdbx_description
1 polymer ?
#
loop_
_entity_poly.entity_id
_entity_poly.type
_entity_poly.pdbx_seq_one_letter_code
_entity_poly.pdbx_strand_id
1 'polypeptide(L)'
;MANSRTSGPFKEYATVDTPPDGLGYFTNEVNLRALRKVNKETRVYFSIREYEADSSEASDTSSMVVTLQFKCDGDLGWQDYVPLDGSALAVGNRVMIEDAGAGVLWRAGVKDYEYTSGSITFGFDW
;
A
#
# COMPACT_ATOMS: atom_id res chain seq x y z
N MET A 1 -11.56 -16.42 2.37
CA MET A 1 -10.17 -16.02 2.72
C MET A 1 -10.24 -14.89 3.74
N ALA A 2 -9.14 -14.50 4.36
CA ALA A 2 -9.12 -13.45 5.38
C ALA A 2 -8.01 -12.46 5.07
N ASN A 3 -8.25 -11.18 5.37
CA ASN A 3 -7.26 -10.13 5.19
C ASN A 3 -5.95 -10.50 5.90
N SER A 4 -4.81 -10.24 5.25
CA SER A 4 -3.50 -10.67 5.75
C SER A 4 -2.40 -9.64 5.49
N ARG A 5 -1.35 -9.63 6.33
CA ARG A 5 -0.14 -8.83 6.14
C ARG A 5 1.05 -9.73 5.94
N THR A 6 1.96 -9.32 5.09
CA THR A 6 3.23 -10.00 4.83
C THR A 6 4.36 -8.99 4.96
N SER A 7 5.10 -9.08 6.06
CA SER A 7 6.31 -8.29 6.33
C SER A 7 7.57 -9.13 6.10
N GLY A 8 8.63 -8.51 5.60
CA GLY A 8 9.93 -9.16 5.42
C GLY A 8 11.07 -8.16 5.28
N PRO A 9 12.31 -8.63 5.09
CA PRO A 9 13.49 -7.75 5.02
C PRO A 9 13.45 -6.70 3.91
N PHE A 10 12.71 -6.99 2.83
CA PHE A 10 12.65 -6.22 1.59
C PHE A 10 11.21 -5.88 1.16
N LYS A 11 10.23 -6.09 2.05
CA LYS A 11 8.82 -5.95 1.70
C LYS A 11 7.91 -5.70 2.88
N GLU A 12 6.81 -5.01 2.59
CA GLU A 12 5.67 -4.84 3.47
C GLU A 12 4.40 -4.82 2.63
N TYR A 13 3.62 -5.89 2.67
CA TYR A 13 2.40 -6.03 1.88
C TYR A 13 1.18 -6.33 2.73
N ALA A 14 0.01 -5.96 2.21
CA ALA A 14 -1.28 -6.38 2.72
C ALA A 14 -2.12 -6.97 1.58
N THR A 15 -2.91 -7.98 1.91
CA THR A 15 -3.92 -8.57 1.03
C THR A 15 -5.28 -8.37 1.66
N VAL A 16 -6.21 -7.79 0.91
CA VAL A 16 -7.60 -7.58 1.31
C VAL A 16 -8.49 -8.48 0.46
N ASP A 17 -9.06 -9.49 1.09
CA ASP A 17 -9.93 -10.51 0.47
C ASP A 17 -11.38 -10.41 0.94
N THR A 18 -11.59 -9.71 2.05
CA THR A 18 -12.88 -9.57 2.72
C THR A 18 -13.07 -8.13 3.18
N PRO A 19 -14.33 -7.66 3.33
CA PRO A 19 -14.61 -6.33 3.85
C PRO A 19 -13.80 -6.04 5.12
N PRO A 20 -12.98 -4.98 5.14
CA PRO A 20 -12.22 -4.63 6.31
C PRO A 20 -13.11 -3.94 7.35
N ASP A 21 -12.71 -3.99 8.62
CA ASP A 21 -13.45 -3.40 9.74
C ASP A 21 -12.86 -2.04 10.18
N GLY A 22 -13.66 -1.29 10.94
CA GLY A 22 -13.23 -0.03 11.55
C GLY A 22 -12.76 1.01 10.54
N LEU A 23 -11.46 1.35 10.56
CA LEU A 23 -10.88 2.36 9.66
C LEU A 23 -10.40 1.78 8.33
N GLY A 24 -10.48 0.46 8.15
CA GLY A 24 -9.92 -0.25 6.99
C GLY A 24 -8.75 -1.17 7.36
N TYR A 25 -8.23 -1.85 6.34
CA TYR A 25 -7.12 -2.77 6.48
C TYR A 25 -5.89 -2.25 5.73
N PHE A 26 -4.85 -1.95 6.49
CA PHE A 26 -3.63 -1.31 6.02
C PHE A 26 -2.42 -2.23 6.16
N THR A 27 -1.33 -1.93 5.45
CA THR A 27 0.01 -2.42 5.74
C THR A 27 0.50 -1.96 7.11
N ASN A 28 1.62 -2.50 7.60
CA ASN A 28 2.36 -1.80 8.64
C ASN A 28 2.96 -0.50 8.08
N GLU A 29 3.41 0.35 9.00
CA GLU A 29 4.03 1.64 8.67
C GLU A 29 5.46 1.43 8.16
N VAL A 30 5.82 2.13 7.09
CA VAL A 30 7.15 2.11 6.48
C VAL A 30 7.83 3.45 6.67
N ASN A 31 8.98 3.45 7.33
CA ASN A 31 9.84 4.62 7.48
C ASN A 31 10.98 4.57 6.46
N LEU A 32 10.80 5.23 5.32
CA LEU A 32 11.77 5.26 4.22
C LEU A 32 13.13 5.80 4.66
N ARG A 33 13.16 6.80 5.55
CA ARG A 33 14.42 7.37 6.04
C ARG A 33 15.19 6.37 6.91
N ALA A 34 14.49 5.59 7.73
CA ALA A 34 15.09 4.52 8.52
C ALA A 34 15.67 3.43 7.61
N LEU A 35 14.92 3.01 6.57
CA LEU A 35 15.40 2.06 5.56
C LEU A 35 16.66 2.56 4.85
N ARG A 36 16.68 3.83 4.40
CA ARG A 36 17.87 4.46 3.80
C ARG A 36 19.08 4.47 4.75
N LYS A 37 18.86 4.72 6.04
CA LYS A 37 19.94 4.82 7.03
C LYS A 37 20.53 3.45 7.38
N VAL A 38 19.66 2.50 7.70
CA VAL A 38 20.01 1.18 8.26
C VAL A 38 20.34 0.18 7.17
N ASN A 39 19.46 0.03 6.17
CA ASN A 39 19.56 -0.99 5.14
C ASN A 39 20.24 -0.49 3.86
N LYS A 40 20.53 0.82 3.76
CA LYS A 40 21.07 1.48 2.55
C LYS A 40 20.12 1.46 1.35
N GLU A 41 18.84 1.21 1.60
CA GLU A 41 17.84 1.11 0.56
C GLU A 41 17.40 2.49 0.12
N THR A 42 17.80 2.87 -1.09
CA THR A 42 17.55 4.22 -1.63
C THR A 42 16.23 4.32 -2.39
N ARG A 43 15.69 3.18 -2.82
CA ARG A 43 14.49 3.09 -3.65
C ARG A 43 13.47 2.23 -2.94
N VAL A 44 12.32 2.83 -2.65
CA VAL A 44 11.17 2.10 -2.14
C VAL A 44 10.06 2.28 -3.15
N TYR A 45 9.47 1.18 -3.57
CA TYR A 45 8.37 1.15 -4.53
C TYR A 45 7.08 0.80 -3.83
N PHE A 46 6.01 1.49 -4.19
CA PHE A 46 4.66 1.07 -3.89
C PHE A 46 4.03 0.43 -5.11
N SER A 47 3.31 -0.67 -4.93
CA SER A 47 2.58 -1.33 -6.01
C SER A 47 1.23 -1.88 -5.56
N ILE A 48 0.31 -1.98 -6.52
CA ILE A 48 -1.00 -2.61 -6.39
C ILE A 48 -1.04 -3.78 -7.38
N ARG A 49 -1.36 -4.97 -6.90
CA ARG A 49 -1.35 -6.23 -7.65
C ARG A 49 -2.63 -6.99 -7.35
N GLU A 50 -3.26 -7.53 -8.37
CA GLU A 50 -4.28 -8.55 -8.14
C GLU A 50 -3.61 -9.87 -7.77
N TYR A 51 -4.18 -10.55 -6.78
CA TYR A 51 -3.73 -11.88 -6.40
C TYR A 51 -4.47 -12.89 -7.27
N GLU A 52 -3.82 -13.34 -8.34
CA GLU A 52 -4.28 -14.47 -9.15
C GLU A 52 -3.90 -15.78 -8.44
N ALA A 53 -4.89 -16.65 -8.22
CA ALA A 53 -4.61 -18.05 -7.94
C ALA A 53 -4.32 -18.78 -9.26
N ASP A 54 -3.15 -18.53 -9.87
CA ASP A 54 -2.51 -19.37 -10.90
C ASP A 54 -3.43 -20.02 -11.98
N SER A 55 -4.49 -19.32 -12.41
CA SER A 55 -5.41 -19.82 -13.44
C SER A 55 -5.57 -18.80 -14.55
N SER A 56 -5.41 -19.25 -15.79
CA SER A 56 -5.24 -18.48 -17.02
C SER A 56 -6.48 -17.71 -17.52
N GLU A 57 -7.31 -17.17 -16.63
CA GLU A 57 -8.53 -16.42 -16.96
C GLU A 57 -8.63 -15.12 -16.15
N ALA A 58 -7.51 -14.38 -16.07
CA ALA A 58 -7.44 -13.12 -15.34
C ALA A 58 -8.41 -12.08 -15.91
N SER A 59 -9.48 -11.82 -15.18
CA SER A 59 -10.35 -10.66 -15.32
C SER A 59 -10.08 -9.78 -14.11
N ASP A 60 -9.80 -8.50 -14.35
CA ASP A 60 -9.69 -7.45 -13.33
C ASP A 60 -11.01 -7.42 -12.51
N THR A 61 -11.09 -8.22 -11.44
CA THR A 61 -12.35 -8.51 -10.72
C THR A 61 -12.38 -7.86 -9.34
N SER A 62 -11.27 -7.27 -8.91
CA SER A 62 -11.24 -6.51 -7.68
C SER A 62 -11.96 -5.17 -7.88
N SER A 63 -13.01 -4.95 -7.08
CA SER A 63 -13.74 -3.68 -7.02
C SER A 63 -13.50 -3.10 -5.64
N MET A 64 -12.40 -2.36 -5.51
CA MET A 64 -12.08 -1.61 -4.30
C MET A 64 -11.05 -0.52 -4.59
N VAL A 65 -10.96 0.48 -3.73
CA VAL A 65 -9.97 1.55 -3.85
C VAL A 65 -8.84 1.32 -2.86
N VAL A 66 -7.61 1.26 -3.37
CA VAL A 66 -6.41 1.26 -2.53
C VAL A 66 -5.94 2.70 -2.36
N THR A 67 -5.85 3.15 -1.11
CA THR A 67 -5.21 4.41 -0.76
C THR A 67 -3.75 4.21 -0.36
N LEU A 68 -2.88 5.10 -0.82
CA LEU A 68 -1.55 5.30 -0.27
C LEU A 68 -1.61 6.50 0.66
N GLN A 69 -1.09 6.37 1.87
CA GLN A 69 -1.13 7.43 2.88
C GLN A 69 0.26 7.73 3.40
N PHE A 70 0.45 8.99 3.79
CA PHE A 70 1.63 9.43 4.50
C PHE A 70 1.24 10.17 5.78
N LYS A 71 2.18 10.25 6.71
CA LYS A 71 2.07 11.02 7.93
C LYS A 71 3.41 11.64 8.29
N CYS A 72 3.40 12.93 8.57
CA CYS A 72 4.55 13.68 9.07
C CYS A 72 4.53 13.79 10.61
N ASP A 73 5.68 14.11 11.20
CA ASP A 73 5.75 14.43 12.62
C ASP A 73 4.93 15.69 12.92
N GLY A 74 4.08 15.62 13.95
CA GLY A 74 3.11 16.68 14.30
C GLY A 74 1.75 16.57 13.62
N ASP A 75 1.55 15.67 12.64
CA ASP A 75 0.23 15.48 12.01
C ASP A 75 -0.78 14.84 12.97
N LEU A 76 -2.02 15.35 12.93
CA LEU A 76 -3.14 14.82 13.70
C LEU A 76 -3.62 13.45 13.20
N GLY A 77 -3.27 13.08 11.96
CA GLY A 77 -3.72 11.84 11.32
C GLY A 77 -3.01 11.58 9.99
N TRP A 78 -3.36 10.46 9.36
CA TRP A 78 -2.87 10.07 8.05
C TRP A 78 -3.51 10.90 6.95
N GLN A 79 -2.72 11.30 5.97
CA GLN A 79 -3.18 12.01 4.77
C GLN A 79 -3.13 11.08 3.56
N ASP A 80 -4.16 11.13 2.71
CA ASP A 80 -4.15 10.43 1.43
C ASP A 80 -3.14 11.10 0.49
N TYR A 81 -2.22 10.31 -0.07
CA TYR A 81 -1.23 10.77 -1.04
C TYR A 81 -1.89 10.94 -2.41
N VAL A 82 -1.70 12.12 -2.99
CA VAL A 82 -2.15 12.43 -4.35
C VAL A 82 -0.90 12.64 -5.21
N PRO A 83 -0.66 11.80 -6.24
CA PRO A 83 0.44 12.00 -7.17
C PRO A 83 0.43 13.40 -7.78
N LEU A 84 1.59 14.05 -7.85
CA LEU A 84 1.72 15.42 -8.35
C LEU A 84 1.33 15.59 -9.82
N ASP A 85 1.42 14.52 -10.60
CA ASP A 85 0.99 14.47 -11.99
C ASP A 85 -0.53 14.27 -12.15
N GLY A 86 -1.27 14.16 -11.03
CA GLY A 86 -2.70 13.89 -11.01
C GLY A 86 -3.07 12.47 -11.41
N SER A 87 -2.09 11.56 -11.54
CA SER A 87 -2.36 10.16 -11.85
C SER A 87 -3.09 9.47 -10.69
N ALA A 88 -3.93 8.48 -11.04
CA ALA A 88 -4.54 7.60 -10.06
C ALA A 88 -3.65 6.37 -9.84
N LEU A 89 -3.62 5.87 -8.60
CA LEU A 89 -3.01 4.59 -8.28
C LEU A 89 -3.95 3.47 -8.75
N ALA A 90 -3.51 2.67 -9.72
CA ALA A 90 -4.26 1.58 -10.29
C ALA A 90 -3.52 0.24 -10.14
N VAL A 91 -4.25 -0.87 -10.29
CA VAL A 91 -3.65 -2.21 -10.40
C VAL A 91 -2.61 -2.21 -11.52
N GLY A 92 -1.47 -2.86 -11.26
CA GLY A 92 -0.35 -2.92 -12.20
C GLY A 92 0.59 -1.71 -12.10
N ASN A 93 0.20 -0.63 -11.42
CA ASN A 93 1.12 0.48 -11.17
C ASN A 93 2.19 0.07 -10.15
N ARG A 94 3.43 0.46 -10.45
CA ARG A 94 4.55 0.45 -9.50
C ARG A 94 5.22 1.81 -9.51
N VAL A 95 5.12 2.53 -8.40
CA VAL A 95 5.59 3.91 -8.27
C VAL A 95 6.71 3.98 -7.24
N MET A 96 7.75 4.74 -7.55
CA MET A 96 8.84 4.99 -6.60
C MET A 96 8.40 6.09 -5.64
N ILE A 97 8.55 5.86 -4.33
CA ILE A 97 8.29 6.87 -3.33
C ILE A 97 9.57 7.67 -3.09
N GLU A 98 9.54 8.93 -3.52
CA GLU A 98 10.69 9.83 -3.44
C GLU A 98 10.81 10.52 -2.08
N ASP A 99 9.66 10.86 -1.48
CA ASP A 99 9.60 11.57 -0.22
C ASP A 99 9.97 10.66 0.97
N ALA A 100 11.15 10.93 1.50
CA ALA A 100 11.68 10.34 2.72
C ALA A 100 12.10 11.44 3.70
N GLY A 101 11.28 12.48 3.83
CA GLY A 101 11.45 13.54 4.83
C GLY A 101 11.68 12.99 6.24
N ALA A 102 12.24 13.84 7.12
CA ALA A 102 12.41 13.45 8.53
C ALA A 102 11.04 13.16 9.16
N GLY A 103 10.88 11.98 9.75
CA GLY A 103 9.63 11.62 10.45
C GLY A 103 8.47 11.26 9.52
N VAL A 104 8.67 11.21 8.20
CA VAL A 104 7.62 10.77 7.27
C VAL A 104 7.46 9.25 7.35
N LEU A 105 6.23 8.82 7.62
CA LEU A 105 5.81 7.43 7.63
C LEU A 105 4.83 7.19 6.49
N TRP A 106 4.90 6.01 5.89
CA TRP A 106 4.04 5.60 4.78
C TRP A 106 3.24 4.36 5.16
N ARG A 107 1.99 4.27 4.70
CA ARG A 107 1.20 3.03 4.73
C ARG A 107 0.27 2.99 3.54
N ALA A 108 -0.20 1.82 3.17
CA ALA A 108 -1.24 1.67 2.17
C ALA A 108 -2.38 0.82 2.72
N GLY A 109 -3.60 1.00 2.22
CA GLY A 109 -4.75 0.24 2.70
C GLY A 109 -5.99 0.40 1.85
N VAL A 110 -7.01 -0.38 2.20
CA VAL A 110 -8.38 -0.22 1.71
C VAL A 110 -9.22 0.18 2.92
N LYS A 111 -9.87 1.35 2.85
CA LYS A 111 -10.81 1.78 3.91
C LYS A 111 -12.04 0.87 3.91
N ASP A 112 -12.72 0.77 5.04
CA ASP A 112 -13.93 -0.06 5.21
C ASP A 112 -15.00 0.22 4.13
N TYR A 113 -15.25 1.49 3.83
CA TYR A 113 -16.21 1.92 2.81
C TYR A 113 -15.66 1.88 1.37
N GLU A 114 -14.39 1.55 1.18
CA GLU A 114 -13.73 1.47 -0.13
C GLU A 114 -13.65 0.04 -0.66
N TYR A 115 -14.04 -0.97 0.14
CA TYR A 115 -14.15 -2.35 -0.31
C TYR A 115 -15.54 -2.63 -0.90
N THR A 116 -15.58 -3.19 -2.12
CA THR A 116 -16.82 -3.72 -2.71
C THR A 116 -16.75 -5.24 -2.88
N SER A 117 -15.72 -5.75 -3.59
CA SER A 117 -15.56 -7.18 -3.85
C SER A 117 -14.17 -7.56 -4.33
N GLY A 118 -13.83 -8.84 -4.24
CA GLY A 118 -12.62 -9.42 -4.83
C GLY A 118 -11.44 -9.49 -3.84
N SER A 119 -10.26 -9.69 -4.41
CA SER A 119 -8.99 -9.82 -3.70
C SER A 119 -7.95 -8.89 -4.30
N ILE A 120 -7.24 -8.14 -3.46
CA ILE A 120 -6.16 -7.26 -3.92
C ILE A 120 -4.98 -7.33 -2.95
N THR A 121 -3.77 -7.31 -3.50
CA THR A 121 -2.52 -7.24 -2.74
C THR A 121 -1.77 -5.96 -3.08
N PHE A 122 -1.41 -5.17 -2.08
CA PHE A 122 -0.70 -3.92 -2.27
C PHE A 122 0.35 -3.71 -1.19
N GLY A 123 1.24 -2.76 -1.41
CA GLY A 123 2.21 -2.31 -0.42
C GLY A 123 3.57 -2.03 -1.02
N PHE A 124 4.61 -2.26 -0.24
CA PHE A 124 5.95 -1.73 -0.46
C PHE A 124 6.98 -2.84 -0.69
N ASP A 125 7.96 -2.53 -1.54
CA ASP A 125 9.20 -3.28 -1.69
C ASP A 125 10.38 -2.33 -1.85
N TRP A 126 11.57 -2.78 -1.45
CA TRP A 126 12.81 -2.01 -1.52
C TRP A 126 14.00 -2.91 -1.80
#